data_AF-A0A382UJZ0-F1
#
_entry.id   AF-A0A382UJZ0-F1
#
_cell.length_a   1.000
_cell.length_b   1.000
_cell.length_c   1.000
_cell.angle_alpha   90.00
_cell.angle_beta   90.00
_cell.angle_gamma   90.00
#
_symmetry.space_group_name_H-M   'P 1'
#
loop_
_entity.id
_entity.type
_entity.pdbx_description
1 polymer ?
#
loop_
_entity_poly.entity_id
_entity_poly.type
_entity_poly.pdbx_seq_one_letter_code
_entity_poly.pdbx_strand_id
1 'polypeptide(L)' 'NMIRLMDELTATENKIAFARQAFNDAVTSYNTRREIFPTNIIAGIFNFAAAALFEITRPEERENVKVSFS' A
#
# COMPACT_ATOMS: atom_id res chain seq x y z
N ASN A 1 30.65 -0.65 11.24
CA ASN A 1 29.55 -1.27 10.48
C ASN A 1 28.14 -0.86 10.96
N MET A 2 27.92 0.40 11.39
CA MET A 2 26.55 0.91 11.65
C MET A 2 25.94 1.61 10.43
N ILE A 3 26.75 2.30 9.63
CA ILE A 3 26.31 3.03 8.42
C ILE A 3 25.57 2.11 7.44
N ARG A 4 26.12 0.91 7.20
CA ARG A 4 25.50 -0.09 6.32
C ARG A 4 24.10 -0.54 6.78
N LEU A 5 23.89 -0.70 8.08
CA LEU A 5 22.58 -1.12 8.60
C LEU A 5 21.55 0.02 8.50
N MET A 6 21.97 1.27 8.73
CA MET A 6 21.11 2.44 8.51
C MET A 6 20.76 2.63 7.02
N ASP A 7 21.71 2.38 6.12
CA ASP A 7 21.46 2.41 4.66
C ASP A 7 20.47 1.30 4.24
N GLU A 8 20.63 0.08 4.76
CA GLU A 8 19.72 -1.04 4.50
C GLU A 8 18.31 -0.78 5.06
N LEU A 9 18.19 -0.18 6.24
CA LEU A 9 16.90 0.24 6.82
C LEU A 9 16.22 1.30 5.95
N THR A 10 16.94 2.35 5.58
CA THR A 10 16.42 3.42 4.70
C THR A 10 15.97 2.85 3.36
N ALA A 11 16.75 1.95 2.76
CA ALA A 11 16.37 1.27 1.52
C ALA A 11 15.12 0.40 1.69
N THR A 12 14.94 -0.22 2.85
CA THR A 12 13.78 -1.05 3.16
C THR A 12 12.53 -0.21 3.36
N GLU A 13 12.63 0.92 4.06
CA GLU A 13 11.53 1.88 4.26
C GLU A 13 11.06 2.46 2.93
N ASN A 14 11.99 2.84 2.04
CA ASN A 14 11.65 3.30 0.70
C ASN A 14 10.90 2.23 -0.11
N LYS A 15 11.31 0.95 -0.01
CA LYS A 15 10.59 -0.16 -0.65
C LYS A 15 9.19 -0.35 -0.08
N ILE A 16 9.03 -0.26 1.24
CA ILE A 16 7.72 -0.36 1.90
C ILE A 16 6.81 0.77 1.44
N ALA A 17 7.30 2.01 1.40
CA ALA A 17 6.55 3.15 0.92
C ALA A 17 6.08 2.96 -0.53
N PHE A 18 6.99 2.52 -1.41
CA PHE A 18 6.67 2.24 -2.81
C PHE A 18 5.64 1.11 -2.95
N ALA A 19 5.78 0.02 -2.19
CA ALA A 19 4.84 -1.09 -2.21
C ALA A 19 3.42 -0.66 -1.77
N ARG A 20 3.33 0.17 -0.73
CA ARG A 20 2.06 0.75 -0.26
C ARG A 20 1.39 1.60 -1.35
N GLN A 21 2.17 2.46 -2.01
CA GLN A 21 1.66 3.28 -3.10
C GLN A 21 1.17 2.42 -4.26
N ALA A 22 1.98 1.46 -4.71
CA ALA A 22 1.63 0.56 -5.81
C ALA A 22 0.35 -0.25 -5.51
N PHE A 23 0.15 -0.69 -4.27
CA PHE A 23 -1.08 -1.35 -3.85
C PHE A 23 -2.29 -0.40 -3.97
N ASN A 24 -2.19 0.82 -3.46
CA ASN A 24 -3.26 1.81 -3.54
C ASN A 24 -3.59 2.20 -4.98
N ASP A 25 -2.59 2.32 -5.83
CA ASP A 25 -2.78 2.59 -7.27
C ASP A 25 -3.52 1.43 -7.95
N ALA A 26 -3.16 0.18 -7.64
CA ALA A 26 -3.83 -1.00 -8.18
C ALA A 26 -5.29 -1.10 -7.71
N VAL A 27 -5.55 -0.89 -6.43
CA VAL A 27 -6.91 -0.86 -5.86
C VAL A 27 -7.75 0.25 -6.48
N THR A 28 -7.18 1.44 -6.64
CA THR A 28 -7.85 2.58 -7.28
C THR A 28 -8.19 2.25 -8.73
N SER A 29 -7.23 1.71 -9.50
CA SER A 29 -7.47 1.29 -10.89
C SER A 29 -8.58 0.24 -10.99
N TYR A 30 -8.57 -0.75 -10.09
CA TYR A 30 -9.61 -1.78 -10.01
C TYR A 30 -10.99 -1.16 -9.71
N ASN A 31 -11.09 -0.32 -8.68
CA ASN A 31 -12.34 0.33 -8.30
C ASN A 31 -12.89 1.22 -9.42
N THR A 32 -12.04 2.04 -10.02
CA THR A 32 -12.42 2.88 -11.17
C THR A 32 -12.91 2.04 -12.34
N ARG A 33 -12.21 0.95 -12.68
CA ARG A 33 -12.65 0.05 -13.76
C ARG A 33 -13.97 -0.62 -13.43
N ARG A 34 -14.17 -1.06 -12.19
CA ARG A 34 -15.44 -1.64 -11.72
C ARG A 34 -16.59 -0.65 -11.89
N GLU A 35 -16.37 0.64 -11.71
CA GLU A 35 -17.43 1.65 -11.71
C GLU A 35 -17.80 2.17 -13.12
N ILE A 36 -16.98 1.89 -14.13
CA ILE A 36 -17.20 2.34 -15.52
C ILE A 36 -18.03 1.31 -16.31
N PHE A 37 -18.91 1.80 -17.19
CA PHE A 37 -19.66 0.96 -18.13
C PHE A 37 -18.72 0.30 -19.16
N PRO A 38 -18.90 -1.01 -19.49
CA PRO A 38 -19.96 -1.91 -19.04
C PRO A 38 -19.61 -2.71 -17.77
N THR A 39 -18.40 -2.54 -17.25
CA THR A 39 -17.85 -3.33 -16.13
C THR A 39 -18.70 -3.26 -14.87
N ASN A 40 -19.35 -2.11 -14.59
CA ASN A 40 -20.24 -1.93 -13.44
C ASN A 40 -21.45 -2.87 -13.44
N ILE A 41 -21.98 -3.22 -14.61
CA ILE A 41 -23.09 -4.16 -14.75
C ILE A 41 -22.60 -5.58 -14.44
N ILE A 42 -21.47 -5.98 -15.04
CA ILE A 42 -20.85 -7.29 -14.80
C ILE A 42 -20.48 -7.42 -13.31
N ALA A 43 -19.91 -6.37 -12.73
CA ALA A 43 -19.57 -6.33 -11.31
C ALA A 43 -20.78 -6.49 -10.41
N GLY A 44 -21.93 -5.89 -10.76
CA GLY A 44 -23.18 -6.11 -10.03
C GLY A 44 -23.71 -7.55 -10.15
N ILE A 45 -23.71 -8.12 -11.36
CA ILE A 45 -24.21 -9.49 -11.61
C ILE A 45 -23.36 -10.54 -10.89
N PHE A 46 -22.03 -10.39 -10.91
CA PHE A 46 -21.09 -11.33 -10.30
C PHE A 46 -20.65 -10.93 -8.88
N ASN A 47 -21.25 -9.89 -8.31
CA ASN A 47 -20.99 -9.39 -6.96
C ASN A 47 -19.50 -9.06 -6.69
N PHE A 48 -18.82 -8.46 -7.66
CA PHE A 48 -17.47 -7.93 -7.46
C PHE A 48 -17.52 -6.65 -6.61
N ALA A 49 -17.03 -6.73 -5.38
CA ALA A 49 -17.09 -5.65 -4.41
C ALA A 49 -15.96 -4.60 -4.54
N ALA A 50 -16.10 -3.48 -3.83
CA ALA A 50 -15.02 -2.52 -3.63
C ALA A 50 -13.80 -3.15 -2.93
N ALA A 51 -12.62 -2.95 -3.51
CA ALA A 51 -11.38 -3.25 -2.82
C ALA A 51 -11.03 -2.07 -1.90
N ALA A 52 -10.65 -2.39 -0.66
CA ALA A 52 -10.22 -1.39 0.31
C ALA A 52 -8.79 -0.92 0.03
N LEU A 53 -8.55 0.38 0.19
CA LEU A 53 -7.20 0.94 0.11
C LEU A 53 -6.39 0.53 1.35
N PHE A 54 -5.07 0.49 1.18
CA PHE A 54 -4.15 0.40 2.29
C PHE A 54 -4.07 1.76 2.98
N GLU A 55 -4.80 1.88 4.09
CA GLU A 55 -4.76 3.06 4.95
C GLU A 55 -3.88 2.79 6.17
N ILE A 56 -2.98 3.72 6.45
CA ILE A 56 -2.23 3.73 7.71
C ILE A 56 -3.16 4.33 8.77
N THR A 57 -3.85 3.46 9.49
CA THR A 57 -4.86 3.85 10.50
C THR A 57 -4.25 4.27 11.83
N ARG A 58 -2.99 3.89 12.09
CA ARG A 58 -2.26 4.26 13.31
C ARG A 58 -1.01 5.07 12.95
N PRO A 59 -0.79 6.24 13.57
CA PRO A 59 0.42 7.04 13.35
C PRO A 59 1.71 6.24 13.60
N GLU A 60 1.66 5.28 14.51
CA GLU A 60 2.76 4.39 14.89
C GLU A 60 3.26 3.51 13.72
N GLU A 61 2.42 3.21 12.72
CA GLU A 61 2.81 2.41 11.54
C GLU A 61 3.56 3.23 10.47
N ARG A 62 3.65 4.56 10.68
CA ARG A 62 4.57 5.45 9.97
C ARG A 62 5.90 5.64 10.70
N GLU A 63 6.01 5.24 11.97
CA GLU A 63 7.28 5.41 12.66
C GLU A 63 8.31 4.41 12.12
N ASN A 64 9.47 4.95 11.74
CA ASN A 64 10.64 4.16 11.41
C ASN A 64 11.03 3.29 12.61
N VAL A 65 11.45 2.05 12.34
CA VAL A 65 11.91 1.13 13.38
C VAL A 65 13.15 1.74 14.04
N LYS A 66 13.01 2.19 15.29
CA LYS A 66 14.12 2.75 16.06
C LYS A 66 15.04 1.62 16.51
N VAL A 67 16.15 1.42 15.80
CA VAL A 67 17.16 0.45 16.21
C VAL A 67 18.03 1.07 17.30
N SER A 68 17.89 0.55 18.53
CA SER A 68 18.76 0.90 19.66
C SER A 68 19.99 -0.01 19.65
N PHE A 69 21.18 0.58 19.59
CA PHE A 69 22.44 -0.12 19.84
C PHE A 69 22.87 0.20 21.26
N SER A 70 22.90 -0.80 22.14
CA SER A 70 23.57 -0.73 23.44
C SER A 70 25.04 -1.11 23.30
#